data_AF-X6MP33-F1
#
_entry.id   AF-X6MP33-F1
#
_cell.length_a   1.000
_cell.length_b   1.000
_cell.length_c   1.000
_cell.angle_alpha   90.00
_cell.angle_beta   90.00
_cell.angle_gamma   90.00
#
_symmetry.space_group_name_H-M   'P 1'
#
loop_
_entity.id
_entity.type
_entity.pdbx_description
1 polymer ?
#
loop_
_entity_poly.entity_id
_entity_poly.type
_entity_poly.pdbx_seq_one_letter_code
_entity_poly.pdbx_strand_id
1 'polypeptide(L)'
;MNSVDPAPPYFDVSVKQAKQPKSYEELEKILLDEKQSLFERYRAMFTLRDLDTNTAVDILCKGFKNDKSALFKHEIAFVLGQMLNEHAVNSLIGVLRDNSEHEMVRHEAAEALGAIAKDQVLPILNEYKEDEQTVVKESCQVALDMHEYWNSEEVDNVFE
;
A
#
# COMPACT_ATOMS: atom_id res chain seq x y z
N MET A 1 -4.41 -9.28 9.72
CA MET A 1 -3.50 -10.33 9.21
C MET A 1 -2.10 -10.04 9.73
N ASN A 2 -1.45 -10.97 10.44
CA ASN A 2 -0.03 -10.82 10.78
C ASN A 2 0.79 -11.36 9.60
N SER A 3 1.13 -10.48 8.66
CA SER A 3 2.12 -10.81 7.62
C SER A 3 3.51 -10.90 8.25
N VAL A 4 4.34 -11.84 7.76
CA VAL A 4 5.73 -11.95 8.19
C VAL A 4 6.58 -11.26 7.14
N ASP A 5 7.20 -10.14 7.52
CA ASP A 5 8.06 -9.38 6.62
C ASP A 5 9.26 -10.24 6.16
N PRO A 6 9.55 -10.32 4.85
CA PRO A 6 10.70 -11.07 4.33
C PRO A 6 12.05 -10.46 4.70
N ALA A 7 12.08 -9.21 5.18
CA ALA A 7 13.29 -8.54 5.63
C ALA A 7 12.99 -7.59 6.81
N PRO A 8 13.88 -7.46 7.81
CA PRO A 8 13.67 -6.55 8.92
C PRO A 8 13.96 -5.09 8.52
N PRO A 9 13.31 -4.09 9.14
CA PRO A 9 13.64 -2.67 8.91
C PRO A 9 15.10 -2.33 9.30
N TYR A 10 15.54 -1.12 8.97
CA TYR A 10 16.90 -0.64 9.29
C TYR A 10 17.08 -0.21 10.75
N PHE A 11 16.01 -0.13 11.53
CA PHE A 11 16.06 0.04 12.97
C PHE A 11 15.56 -1.22 13.67
N ASP A 12 16.12 -1.50 14.84
CA ASP A 12 15.69 -2.62 15.66
C ASP A 12 14.83 -2.09 16.82
N VAL A 13 13.55 -2.42 16.81
CA VAL A 13 12.62 -2.08 17.92
C VAL A 13 12.95 -2.82 19.22
N SER A 14 13.78 -3.86 19.18
CA SER A 14 14.11 -4.73 20.32
C SER A 14 15.45 -4.43 21.01
N VAL A 15 16.34 -3.61 20.41
CA VAL A 15 17.64 -3.26 21.04
C VAL A 15 17.79 -1.75 21.25
N LYS A 16 18.18 -1.37 22.47
CA LYS A 16 18.50 0.00 22.91
C LYS A 16 19.69 0.66 22.19
N GLN A 17 20.18 0.07 21.10
CA GLN A 17 21.20 0.63 20.23
C GLN A 17 20.78 0.43 18.77
N ALA A 18 19.76 1.18 18.35
CA ALA A 18 19.54 1.38 16.93
C ALA A 18 20.75 2.13 16.35
N LYS A 19 21.40 1.57 15.32
CA LYS A 19 22.06 2.43 14.32
C LYS A 19 21.04 3.48 13.92
N GLN A 20 21.43 4.75 13.84
CA GLN A 20 20.50 5.81 13.44
C GLN A 20 19.72 5.36 12.21
N PRO A 21 18.38 5.54 12.19
CA PRO A 21 17.60 5.19 11.02
C PRO A 21 18.21 5.88 9.81
N LYS A 22 18.31 5.15 8.69
CA LYS A 22 18.71 5.73 7.41
C LYS A 22 17.84 6.95 7.12
N SER A 23 18.43 8.00 6.55
CA SER A 23 17.65 9.17 6.18
C SER A 23 16.61 8.83 5.10
N TYR A 24 15.60 9.68 4.91
CA TYR A 24 14.62 9.52 3.83
C TYR A 24 15.30 9.45 2.46
N GLU A 25 16.34 10.25 2.23
CA GLU A 25 17.11 10.24 0.99
C GLU A 25 17.86 8.92 0.77
N GLU A 26 18.43 8.35 1.84
CA GLU A 26 19.07 7.04 1.77
C GLU A 26 18.06 5.91 1.49
N LEU A 27 16.92 5.94 2.18
CA LEU A 27 15.86 4.96 2.01
C LEU A 27 15.26 5.02 0.60
N GLU A 28 14.99 6.21 0.09
CA GLU A 28 14.52 6.43 -1.28
C GLU A 28 15.53 5.88 -2.30
N LYS A 29 16.82 6.21 -2.13
CA LYS A 29 17.87 5.73 -3.02
C LYS A 29 17.93 4.20 -3.04
N ILE A 30 17.82 3.54 -1.89
CA ILE A 30 17.84 2.07 -1.82
C ILE A 30 16.57 1.48 -2.43
N LEU A 31 15.39 2.01 -2.08
CA LEU A 31 14.10 1.52 -2.57
C LEU A 31 14.04 1.55 -4.11
N LEU A 32 14.49 2.63 -4.73
CA LEU A 32 14.36 2.89 -6.17
C LEU A 32 15.52 2.34 -7.02
N ASP A 33 16.59 1.81 -6.42
CA ASP A 33 17.74 1.28 -7.17
C ASP A 33 17.52 -0.20 -7.54
N GLU A 34 17.09 -0.48 -8.77
CA GLU A 34 16.90 -1.83 -9.31
C GLU A 34 18.20 -2.68 -9.30
N LYS A 35 19.38 -2.08 -9.10
CA LYS A 35 20.65 -2.81 -8.98
C LYS A 35 20.90 -3.29 -7.54
N GLN A 36 20.15 -2.80 -6.56
CA GLN A 36 20.22 -3.30 -5.19
C GLN A 36 19.58 -4.68 -5.08
N SER A 37 20.04 -5.46 -4.10
CA SER A 37 19.40 -6.73 -3.78
C SER A 37 17.96 -6.50 -3.33
N LEU A 38 17.04 -7.40 -3.70
CA LEU A 38 15.66 -7.34 -3.20
C LEU A 38 15.61 -7.24 -1.68
N PHE A 39 16.47 -7.97 -0.96
CA PHE A 39 16.57 -7.89 0.49
C PHE A 39 16.74 -6.44 0.97
N GLU A 40 17.76 -5.70 0.51
CA GLU A 40 18.00 -4.31 0.94
C GLU A 40 16.85 -3.36 0.55
N ARG A 41 16.21 -3.61 -0.61
CA ARG A 41 15.05 -2.84 -1.08
C ARG A 41 13.83 -3.06 -0.19
N TYR A 42 13.55 -4.30 0.20
CA TYR A 42 12.48 -4.64 1.14
C TYR A 42 12.77 -4.07 2.54
N ARG A 43 14.03 -4.10 3.00
CA ARG A 43 14.40 -3.41 4.26
C ARG A 43 14.07 -1.92 4.20
N ALA A 44 14.35 -1.25 3.07
CA ALA A 44 14.00 0.16 2.90
C ALA A 44 12.48 0.36 2.91
N MET A 45 11.75 -0.48 2.18
CA MET A 45 10.29 -0.47 2.14
C MET A 45 9.65 -0.60 3.51
N PHE A 46 10.02 -1.62 4.30
CA PHE A 46 9.46 -1.81 5.64
C PHE A 46 9.91 -0.74 6.63
N THR A 47 11.13 -0.20 6.47
CA THR A 47 11.54 0.98 7.25
C THR A 47 10.65 2.18 6.96
N LEU A 48 10.31 2.44 5.69
CA LEU A 48 9.41 3.52 5.30
C LEU A 48 7.99 3.28 5.81
N ARG A 49 7.47 2.06 5.72
CA ARG A 49 6.19 1.66 6.31
C ARG A 49 6.16 1.99 7.80
N ASP A 50 7.16 1.53 8.55
CA ASP A 50 7.20 1.65 10.00
C ASP A 50 7.47 3.09 10.48
N LEU A 51 8.03 3.96 9.62
CA LEU A 51 8.15 5.39 9.92
C LEU A 51 6.80 6.11 9.87
N ASP A 52 5.85 5.61 9.07
CA ASP A 52 4.46 6.08 8.98
C ASP A 52 4.30 7.62 8.88
N THR A 53 4.98 8.21 7.88
CA THR A 53 4.84 9.65 7.58
C THR A 53 4.44 9.88 6.13
N ASN A 54 3.87 11.06 5.84
CA ASN A 54 3.55 11.44 4.47
C ASN A 54 4.80 11.46 3.57
N THR A 55 5.97 11.81 4.11
CA THR A 55 7.24 11.72 3.38
C THR A 55 7.60 10.28 3.04
N ALA A 56 7.36 9.34 3.96
CA ALA A 56 7.57 7.92 3.68
C ALA A 56 6.61 7.40 2.60
N VAL A 57 5.34 7.79 2.68
CA VAL A 57 4.32 7.49 1.66
C VAL A 57 4.75 8.03 0.29
N ASP A 58 5.19 9.29 0.21
CA ASP A 58 5.66 9.88 -1.04
C ASP A 58 6.80 9.09 -1.66
N ILE A 59 7.73 8.59 -0.84
CA ILE A 59 8.87 7.77 -1.30
C ILE A 59 8.40 6.41 -1.81
N LEU A 60 7.52 5.73 -1.07
CA LEU A 60 6.93 4.46 -1.47
C LEU A 60 6.20 4.60 -2.81
N CYS A 61 5.38 5.64 -2.96
CA CYS A 61 4.64 5.93 -4.19
C CYS A 61 5.55 6.17 -5.42
N LYS A 62 6.79 6.66 -5.24
CA LYS A 62 7.76 6.76 -6.35
C LYS A 62 8.15 5.40 -6.92
N GLY A 63 8.09 4.34 -6.12
CA GLY A 63 8.45 2.98 -6.54
C GLY A 63 7.51 2.37 -7.58
N PHE A 64 6.28 2.88 -7.72
CA PHE A 64 5.36 2.44 -8.79
C PHE A 64 5.85 2.80 -10.20
N LYS A 65 6.53 3.94 -10.36
CA LYS A 65 6.78 4.53 -11.69
C LYS A 65 7.92 3.87 -12.47
N ASN A 66 8.93 3.40 -11.74
CA ASN A 66 10.24 3.07 -12.34
C ASN A 66 10.65 1.62 -12.17
N ASP A 67 9.88 0.80 -11.44
CA ASP A 67 10.23 -0.60 -11.19
C ASP A 67 9.56 -1.56 -12.19
N LYS A 68 10.34 -2.51 -12.71
CA LYS A 68 9.87 -3.51 -13.68
C LYS A 68 9.24 -4.73 -13.03
N SER A 69 9.45 -4.94 -11.74
CA SER A 69 8.92 -6.08 -10.98
C SER A 69 7.51 -5.77 -10.51
N ALA A 70 6.53 -6.42 -11.14
CA ALA A 70 5.14 -6.40 -10.68
C ALA A 70 5.03 -6.83 -9.21
N LEU A 71 5.80 -7.85 -8.79
CA LEU A 71 5.82 -8.30 -7.39
C LEU A 71 6.30 -7.21 -6.43
N PHE A 72 7.32 -6.44 -6.81
CA PHE A 72 7.83 -5.36 -5.95
C PHE A 72 6.82 -4.21 -5.84
N LYS A 73 6.18 -3.85 -6.96
CA LYS A 73 5.12 -2.83 -6.97
C LYS A 73 3.87 -3.26 -6.21
N HIS A 74 3.48 -4.54 -6.32
CA HIS A 74 2.44 -5.13 -5.48
C HIS A 74 2.78 -4.94 -4.00
N GLU A 75 3.99 -5.30 -3.56
CA GLU A 75 4.37 -5.12 -2.17
C GLU A 75 4.31 -3.66 -1.71
N ILE A 76 4.66 -2.70 -2.59
CA ILE A 76 4.49 -1.27 -2.29
C ILE A 76 3.02 -0.94 -2.01
N ALA A 77 2.09 -1.40 -2.85
CA ALA A 77 0.66 -1.18 -2.64
C ALA A 77 0.18 -1.84 -1.33
N PHE A 78 0.64 -3.07 -1.06
CA PHE A 78 0.34 -3.80 0.17
C PHE A 78 0.77 -3.00 1.41
N VAL A 79 2.03 -2.54 1.47
CA VAL A 79 2.50 -1.77 2.64
C VAL A 79 1.81 -0.42 2.76
N LEU A 80 1.44 0.24 1.65
CA LEU A 80 0.64 1.47 1.69
C LEU A 80 -0.76 1.21 2.27
N GLY A 81 -1.37 0.06 1.96
CA GLY A 81 -2.60 -0.42 2.58
C GLY A 81 -2.44 -0.66 4.08
N GLN A 82 -1.32 -1.25 4.51
CA GLN A 82 -1.01 -1.44 5.94
C GLN A 82 -0.85 -0.13 6.71
N MET A 83 -0.34 0.91 6.06
CA MET A 83 -0.15 2.24 6.68
C MET A 83 -1.47 2.98 6.91
N LEU A 84 -2.54 2.64 6.18
CA LEU A 84 -3.86 3.30 6.26
C LEU A 84 -3.83 4.83 6.08
N ASN A 85 -2.73 5.36 5.52
CA ASN A 85 -2.50 6.79 5.39
C ASN A 85 -3.16 7.33 4.11
N GLU A 86 -4.12 8.25 4.27
CA GLU A 86 -4.89 8.82 3.17
C GLU A 86 -4.04 9.59 2.14
N HIS A 87 -2.82 9.99 2.50
CA HIS A 87 -1.86 10.62 1.59
C HIS A 87 -1.50 9.70 0.39
N ALA A 88 -1.66 8.37 0.54
CA ALA A 88 -1.42 7.40 -0.52
C ALA A 88 -2.54 7.32 -1.56
N VAL A 89 -3.76 7.80 -1.24
CA VAL A 89 -4.98 7.53 -2.03
C VAL A 89 -4.84 7.92 -3.49
N ASN A 90 -4.36 9.14 -3.78
CA ASN A 90 -4.23 9.59 -5.16
C ASN A 90 -3.26 8.74 -5.99
N SER A 91 -2.18 8.25 -5.37
CA SER A 91 -1.22 7.37 -6.04
C SER A 91 -1.82 5.99 -6.31
N LEU A 92 -2.51 5.41 -5.33
CA LEU A 92 -3.19 4.11 -5.46
C LEU A 92 -4.32 4.15 -6.50
N ILE A 93 -5.09 5.25 -6.56
CA ILE A 93 -6.07 5.48 -7.63
C ILE A 93 -5.39 5.48 -9.00
N GLY A 94 -4.23 6.14 -9.11
CA GLY A 94 -3.44 6.15 -10.34
C GLY A 94 -3.03 4.74 -10.78
N VAL A 95 -2.61 3.90 -9.84
CA VAL A 95 -2.24 2.50 -10.10
C VAL A 95 -3.45 1.66 -10.53
N LEU A 96 -4.56 1.73 -9.81
CA LEU A 96 -5.79 1.01 -10.16
C LEU A 96 -6.30 1.37 -11.56
N ARG A 97 -6.17 2.65 -11.94
CA ARG A 97 -6.60 3.17 -13.25
C ARG A 97 -5.72 2.78 -14.42
N ASP A 98 -4.47 2.40 -14.17
CA ASP A 98 -3.51 2.13 -15.23
C ASP A 98 -3.75 0.74 -15.82
N ASN A 99 -4.49 0.66 -16.94
CA ASN A 99 -4.73 -0.59 -17.65
C ASN A 99 -3.45 -1.22 -18.26
N SER A 100 -2.33 -0.50 -18.28
CA SER A 100 -1.03 -1.06 -18.68
C SER A 100 -0.26 -1.66 -17.50
N GLU A 101 -0.71 -1.41 -16.27
CA GLU A 101 -0.14 -2.01 -15.08
C GLU A 101 -0.62 -3.47 -14.92
N HIS A 102 0.23 -4.31 -14.34
CA HIS A 102 -0.09 -5.71 -14.10
C HIS A 102 -1.27 -5.83 -13.12
N GLU A 103 -2.22 -6.71 -13.41
CA GLU A 103 -3.41 -6.98 -12.61
C GLU A 103 -3.11 -7.32 -11.15
N MET A 104 -1.93 -7.90 -10.87
CA MET A 104 -1.43 -8.15 -9.51
C MET A 104 -1.27 -6.84 -8.71
N VAL A 105 -0.66 -5.85 -9.33
CA VAL A 105 -0.43 -4.56 -8.67
C VAL A 105 -1.74 -3.78 -8.54
N ARG A 106 -2.62 -3.89 -9.55
CA ARG A 106 -3.91 -3.22 -9.58
C ARG A 106 -4.88 -3.75 -8.51
N HIS A 107 -4.95 -5.07 -8.31
CA HIS A 107 -5.80 -5.62 -7.24
C HIS A 107 -5.30 -5.17 -5.87
N GLU A 108 -3.99 -5.17 -5.66
CA GLU A 108 -3.41 -4.77 -4.37
C GLU A 108 -3.65 -3.29 -4.10
N ALA A 109 -3.63 -2.45 -5.14
CA ALA A 109 -4.05 -1.06 -5.01
C ALA A 109 -5.53 -0.91 -4.64
N ALA A 110 -6.42 -1.75 -5.20
CA ALA A 110 -7.84 -1.76 -4.82
C ALA A 110 -8.03 -2.18 -3.35
N GLU A 111 -7.33 -3.21 -2.89
CA GLU A 111 -7.37 -3.66 -1.50
C GLU A 111 -6.82 -2.60 -0.54
N ALA A 112 -5.70 -1.95 -0.90
CA ALA A 112 -5.14 -0.85 -0.12
C ALA A 112 -6.11 0.35 -0.02
N LEU A 113 -6.80 0.70 -1.11
CA LEU A 113 -7.85 1.73 -1.09
C LEU A 113 -9.01 1.33 -0.18
N GLY A 114 -9.43 0.06 -0.21
CA GLY A 114 -10.44 -0.49 0.68
C GLY A 114 -10.02 -0.44 2.15
N ALA A 115 -8.76 -0.78 2.45
CA ALA A 115 -8.21 -0.72 3.80
C ALA A 115 -8.19 0.71 4.36
N ILE A 116 -7.81 1.70 3.54
CA ILE A 116 -7.81 3.12 3.92
C ILE A 116 -9.24 3.64 4.23
N ALA A 117 -10.27 3.04 3.62
CA ALA A 117 -11.68 3.20 3.98
C ALA A 117 -12.19 4.65 4.04
N LYS A 118 -11.77 5.51 3.09
CA LYS A 118 -12.28 6.89 2.96
C LYS A 118 -13.35 6.99 1.89
N ASP A 119 -14.42 7.74 2.14
CA ASP A 119 -15.53 7.93 1.19
C ASP A 119 -15.08 8.36 -0.21
N GLN A 120 -13.98 9.14 -0.29
CA GLN A 120 -13.41 9.58 -1.56
C GLN A 120 -12.93 8.43 -2.47
N VAL A 121 -12.70 7.22 -1.93
CA VAL A 121 -12.29 6.04 -2.69
C VAL A 121 -13.48 5.26 -3.27
N LEU A 122 -14.70 5.46 -2.76
CA LEU A 122 -15.87 4.69 -3.19
C LEU A 122 -16.21 4.87 -4.69
N PRO A 123 -16.10 6.08 -5.27
CA PRO A 123 -16.38 6.25 -6.70
C PRO A 123 -15.44 5.41 -7.57
N ILE A 124 -14.15 5.34 -7.22
CA ILE A 124 -13.18 4.58 -8.02
C ILE A 124 -13.38 3.07 -7.84
N LEU A 125 -13.66 2.60 -6.63
CA LEU A 125 -13.91 1.17 -6.39
C LEU A 125 -15.20 0.73 -7.12
N ASN A 126 -16.23 1.57 -7.14
CA ASN A 126 -17.45 1.32 -7.91
C ASN A 126 -17.22 1.33 -9.44
N GLU A 127 -16.32 2.18 -9.93
CA GLU A 127 -15.95 2.21 -11.35
C GLU A 127 -15.27 0.89 -11.75
N TYR A 128 -14.39 0.35 -10.91
CA TYR A 128 -13.56 -0.82 -11.21
C TYR A 128 -14.15 -2.17 -10.76
N LYS A 129 -15.37 -2.21 -10.19
CA LYS A 129 -16.09 -3.48 -9.96
C LYS A 129 -16.56 -4.18 -11.24
N GLU A 130 -16.46 -3.49 -12.37
CA GLU A 130 -16.75 -4.03 -13.71
C GLU A 130 -15.46 -4.20 -14.54
N ASP A 131 -14.28 -4.18 -13.90
CA ASP A 131 -12.99 -4.33 -14.59
C ASP A 131 -12.90 -5.66 -15.36
N GLU A 132 -12.19 -5.64 -16.49
CA GLU A 132 -11.98 -6.83 -17.32
C GLU A 132 -11.19 -7.92 -16.56
N GLN A 133 -10.30 -7.51 -15.65
CA GLN A 133 -9.50 -8.42 -14.84
C GLN A 133 -10.30 -8.87 -13.61
N THR A 134 -10.54 -10.18 -13.54
CA THR A 134 -11.39 -10.76 -12.50
C THR A 134 -10.88 -10.47 -11.08
N VAL A 135 -9.56 -10.55 -10.88
CA VAL A 135 -8.95 -10.24 -9.58
C VAL A 135 -9.15 -8.78 -9.16
N VAL A 136 -9.12 -7.83 -10.10
CA VAL A 136 -9.29 -6.41 -9.79
C VAL A 136 -10.74 -6.11 -9.40
N LYS A 137 -11.70 -6.61 -10.17
CA LYS A 137 -13.13 -6.38 -9.86
C LYS A 137 -13.54 -7.05 -8.55
N GLU A 138 -13.03 -8.25 -8.26
CA GLU A 138 -13.32 -8.97 -7.01
C GLU A 138 -12.74 -8.23 -5.81
N SER A 139 -11.49 -7.74 -5.89
CA SER A 139 -10.90 -6.91 -4.83
C SER A 139 -11.66 -5.60 -4.63
N CYS A 140 -12.13 -4.94 -5.70
CA CYS A 140 -12.96 -3.74 -5.58
C CYS A 140 -14.31 -4.04 -4.90
N GLN A 141 -14.95 -5.15 -5.26
CA GLN A 141 -16.21 -5.57 -4.65
C GLN A 141 -16.03 -5.85 -3.15
N VAL A 142 -14.99 -6.59 -2.77
CA VAL A 142 -14.68 -6.86 -1.35
C VAL A 142 -14.44 -5.55 -0.59
N ALA A 143 -13.68 -4.62 -1.16
CA ALA A 143 -13.44 -3.32 -0.53
C ALA A 143 -14.74 -2.53 -0.28
N LEU A 144 -15.68 -2.56 -1.24
CA LEU A 144 -16.99 -1.92 -1.09
C LEU A 144 -17.86 -2.64 -0.05
N ASP A 145 -17.93 -3.96 -0.10
CA ASP A 145 -18.71 -4.78 0.86
C ASP A 145 -18.22 -4.56 2.29
N MET A 146 -16.89 -4.46 2.48
CA MET A 146 -16.31 -4.13 3.78
C MET A 146 -16.74 -2.74 4.25
N HIS A 147 -16.67 -1.73 3.39
CA HIS A 147 -17.11 -0.38 3.74
C HIS A 147 -18.59 -0.32 4.12
N GLU A 148 -19.46 -1.01 3.36
CA GLU A 148 -20.89 -1.10 3.67
C GLU A 148 -21.14 -1.78 5.02
N TYR A 149 -20.45 -2.89 5.31
CA TYR A 149 -20.57 -3.62 6.58
C TYR A 149 -20.21 -2.74 7.78
N TRP A 150 -19.07 -2.05 7.74
CA TRP A 150 -18.63 -1.20 8.86
C TRP A 150 -19.57 0.00 9.07
N ASN A 151 -20.09 0.59 8.01
CA ASN A 151 -21.06 1.68 8.12
C ASN A 151 -22.43 1.22 8.63
N SER A 152 -22.89 0.01 8.30
CA SER A 152 -24.14 -0.52 8.86
C SER A 152 -24.05 -0.79 10.36
N GLU A 153 -22.91 -1.30 10.83
CA GLU A 153 -22.67 -1.54 12.26
C GLU A 153 -22.55 -0.23 13.06
N GLU A 154 -21.95 0.82 12.49
CA GLU A 154 -21.96 2.15 13.14
C GLU A 154 -23.37 2.70 13.30
N VAL A 155 -24.25 2.51 12.30
CA VAL A 155 -25.65 2.94 12.37
C VAL A 155 -26.41 2.18 13.47
N ASP A 156 -26.24 0.87 13.56
CA ASP A 156 -26.94 0.05 14.55
C ASP A 156 -26.47 0.35 15.99
N ASN A 157 -25.19 0.67 16.20
CA ASN A 157 -24.63 1.03 17.50
C ASN A 157 -25.00 2.45 17.99
N VAL A 158 -25.53 3.32 17.13
CA VAL A 158 -25.97 4.68 17.50
C VAL A 158 -27.40 4.70 18.07
N PHE A 159 -28.16 3.61 17.88
CA PHE A 159 -29.55 3.48 18.35
C PHE A 159 -29.73 2.61 19.61
N GLU A 160 -28.64 2.17 20.25
CA GLU A 160 -28.64 1.55 21.60
C GLU A 160 -28.26 2.58 22.70
#